data_AF-A0A3C1H1T9-F1
#
_entry.id   AF-A0A3C1H1T9-F1
#
_cell.length_a   1.000
_cell.length_b   1.000
_cell.length_c   1.000
_cell.angle_alpha   90.00
_cell.angle_beta   90.00
_cell.angle_gamma   90.00
#
_symmetry.space_group_name_H-M   'P 1'
#
loop_
_entity.id
_entity.type
_entity.pdbx_description
1 polymer ?
#
loop_
_entity_poly.entity_id
_entity_poly.type
_entity_poly.pdbx_seq_one_letter_code
_entity_poly.pdbx_strand_id
1 'polypeptide(L)'
;PTLTFNTIARHQSMMVTTRIASNKSPWLAGCEVGDLHTIPISHGEGRFIASGSLLQRLANNGQIATQYVDLSGRPTMDIRFNPNGSVDAIEGITSPDGRVLGKMGHSERIGDAVCKNVPGNKDQKIFESGVKYFL
;
A
#
# COMPACT_ATOMS: atom_id res chain seq x y z
N PRO A 1 -9.89 -11.24 -6.30
CA PRO A 1 -8.96 -11.12 -5.16
C PRO A 1 -9.74 -11.12 -3.84
N THR A 2 -9.09 -11.43 -2.74
CA THR A 2 -9.67 -11.27 -1.40
C THR A 2 -8.58 -10.90 -0.40
N LEU A 3 -9.00 -10.39 0.75
CA LEU A 3 -8.20 -10.32 1.96
C LEU A 3 -8.52 -11.52 2.84
N THR A 4 -7.54 -12.01 3.59
CA THR A 4 -7.69 -13.15 4.50
C THR A 4 -6.65 -13.05 5.62
N PHE A 5 -6.67 -14.01 6.55
CA PHE A 5 -5.75 -14.09 7.67
C PHE A 5 -4.29 -13.92 7.22
N ASN A 6 -3.56 -13.09 7.97
CA ASN A 6 -2.11 -12.98 7.88
C ASN A 6 -1.48 -14.37 7.97
N THR A 7 -0.34 -14.61 7.31
CA THR A 7 0.34 -15.93 7.32
C THR A 7 0.70 -16.43 8.73
N ILE A 8 0.93 -15.50 9.67
CA ILE A 8 1.23 -15.81 11.07
C ILE A 8 -0.02 -16.03 11.95
N ALA A 9 -1.24 -15.91 11.38
CA ALA A 9 -2.53 -16.02 12.08
C ALA A 9 -2.68 -15.11 13.33
N ARG A 10 -2.05 -13.94 13.30
CA ARG A 10 -2.06 -12.94 14.39
C ARG A 10 -2.25 -11.55 13.83
N HIS A 11 -2.80 -10.67 14.67
CA HIS A 11 -2.82 -9.23 14.43
C HIS A 11 -1.40 -8.66 14.33
N GLN A 12 -1.18 -7.76 13.38
CA GLN A 12 0.06 -7.00 13.22
C GLN A 12 -0.24 -5.52 13.38
N SER A 13 0.49 -4.86 14.29
CA SER A 13 0.44 -3.41 14.52
C SER A 13 1.86 -2.86 14.50
N MET A 14 2.25 -2.22 13.41
CA MET A 14 3.62 -1.72 13.22
C MET A 14 3.68 -0.68 12.10
N MET A 15 4.84 -0.04 11.97
CA MET A 15 5.16 0.81 10.81
C MET A 15 5.82 -0.07 9.74
N VAL A 16 5.38 0.07 8.51
CA VAL A 16 5.96 -0.60 7.33
C VAL A 16 6.40 0.43 6.31
N THR A 17 7.35 0.07 5.44
CA THR A 17 7.65 0.88 4.27
C THR A 17 6.87 0.34 3.07
N THR A 18 6.14 1.22 2.40
CA THR A 18 5.50 0.94 1.11
C THR A 18 6.12 1.79 0.02
N ARG A 19 6.10 1.28 -1.21
CA ARG A 19 6.42 2.06 -2.42
C ARG A 19 5.17 2.34 -3.22
N ILE A 20 5.15 3.45 -3.94
CA ILE A 20 4.18 3.66 -5.04
C ILE A 20 4.61 2.80 -6.23
N ALA A 21 3.80 1.81 -6.57
CA ALA A 21 4.02 0.93 -7.72
C ALA A 21 3.35 1.47 -8.99
N SER A 22 2.28 2.25 -8.85
CA SER A 22 1.57 2.93 -9.94
C SER A 22 0.89 4.18 -9.40
N ASN A 23 1.04 5.30 -10.13
CA ASN A 23 0.35 6.56 -9.87
C ASN A 23 -0.75 6.87 -10.92
N LYS A 24 -1.22 5.85 -11.68
CA LYS A 24 -2.28 6.03 -12.68
C LYS A 24 -3.64 6.44 -12.10
N SER A 25 -3.86 6.20 -10.81
CA SER A 25 -5.09 6.57 -10.12
C SER A 25 -5.04 8.02 -9.67
N PRO A 26 -6.14 8.79 -9.79
CA PRO A 26 -6.21 10.15 -9.25
C PRO A 26 -5.85 10.26 -7.78
N TRP A 27 -6.08 9.19 -7.00
CA TRP A 27 -5.73 9.15 -5.58
C TRP A 27 -4.22 9.22 -5.30
N LEU A 28 -3.37 8.95 -6.30
CA LEU A 28 -1.91 8.95 -6.16
C LEU A 28 -1.24 9.95 -7.12
N ALA A 29 -2.00 10.88 -7.70
CA ALA A 29 -1.50 11.84 -8.68
C ALA A 29 -0.45 12.82 -8.11
N GLY A 30 -0.42 13.04 -6.79
CA GLY A 30 0.61 13.83 -6.12
C GLY A 30 1.93 13.10 -5.85
N CYS A 31 2.03 11.83 -6.21
CA CYS A 31 3.18 10.96 -5.96
C CYS A 31 3.81 10.45 -7.25
N GLU A 32 5.09 10.09 -7.17
CA GLU A 32 5.85 9.47 -8.25
C GLU A 32 6.02 7.97 -8.04
N VAL A 33 6.12 7.23 -9.14
CA VAL A 33 6.42 5.79 -9.07
C VAL A 33 7.80 5.59 -8.44
N GLY A 34 7.85 4.77 -7.39
CA GLY A 34 9.05 4.53 -6.59
C GLY A 34 9.11 5.31 -5.28
N ASP A 35 8.24 6.30 -5.07
CA ASP A 35 8.20 7.04 -3.81
C ASP A 35 7.98 6.10 -2.62
N LEU A 36 8.80 6.26 -1.58
CA LEU A 36 8.78 5.45 -0.37
C LEU A 36 8.06 6.17 0.76
N HIS A 37 7.14 5.45 1.40
CA HIS A 37 6.34 5.97 2.50
C HIS A 37 6.33 5.00 3.68
N THR A 38 6.53 5.53 4.88
CA THR A 38 6.43 4.80 6.15
C THR A 38 4.99 4.91 6.65
N ILE A 39 4.24 3.82 6.54
CA ILE A 39 2.80 3.77 6.75
C ILE A 39 2.48 2.86 7.95
N PRO A 40 1.59 3.26 8.87
CA PRO A 40 1.11 2.37 9.92
C PRO A 40 0.17 1.32 9.36
N ILE A 41 0.27 0.10 9.89
CA ILE A 41 -0.70 -0.98 9.66
C ILE A 41 -1.28 -1.47 10.99
N SER A 42 -2.50 -2.00 10.96
CA SER A 42 -3.17 -2.57 12.13
C SER A 42 -4.24 -3.58 11.69
N HIS A 43 -3.86 -4.81 11.38
CA HIS A 43 -4.79 -5.81 10.85
C HIS A 43 -4.42 -7.26 11.20
N GLY A 44 -5.43 -8.11 11.39
CA GLY A 44 -5.29 -9.59 11.47
C GLY A 44 -5.57 -10.31 10.15
N GLU A 45 -6.28 -9.65 9.24
CA GLU A 45 -6.78 -10.19 7.97
C GLU A 45 -6.39 -9.29 6.79
N GLY A 46 -5.13 -8.86 6.74
CA GLY A 46 -4.64 -7.94 5.71
C GLY A 46 -4.00 -8.64 4.51
N ARG A 47 -3.98 -9.97 4.46
CA ARG A 47 -3.25 -10.72 3.45
C ARG A 47 -3.99 -10.71 2.13
N PHE A 48 -3.44 -10.01 1.13
CA PHE A 48 -3.95 -10.03 -0.23
C PHE A 48 -3.60 -11.34 -0.92
N ILE A 49 -4.63 -11.98 -1.51
CA ILE A 49 -4.47 -13.15 -2.38
C ILE A 49 -5.32 -13.01 -3.65
N ALA A 50 -4.81 -13.55 -4.74
CA ALA A 50 -5.45 -13.56 -6.05
C ALA A 50 -4.92 -14.73 -6.89
N SER A 51 -5.67 -15.12 -7.94
CA SER A 51 -5.16 -16.06 -8.95
C SER A 51 -4.02 -15.43 -9.75
N GLY A 52 -3.10 -16.24 -10.27
CA GLY A 52 -2.00 -15.75 -11.12
C GLY A 52 -2.47 -14.95 -12.34
N SER A 53 -3.57 -15.39 -12.98
CA SER A 53 -4.20 -14.66 -14.10
C SER A 53 -4.69 -13.27 -13.69
N LEU A 54 -5.23 -13.13 -12.47
CA LEU A 54 -5.68 -11.85 -11.96
C LEU A 54 -4.50 -10.95 -11.58
N LEU A 55 -3.45 -11.50 -10.96
CA LEU A 55 -2.22 -10.77 -10.63
C LEU A 55 -1.59 -10.18 -11.90
N GLN A 56 -1.42 -10.99 -12.94
CA GLN A 56 -0.89 -10.53 -14.22
C GLN A 56 -1.75 -9.41 -14.83
N ARG A 57 -3.08 -9.54 -14.77
CA ARG A 57 -3.99 -8.51 -15.26
C ARG A 57 -3.87 -7.21 -14.47
N LEU A 58 -3.81 -7.28 -13.13
CA LEU A 58 -3.63 -6.11 -12.27
C LEU A 58 -2.29 -5.41 -12.56
N ALA A 59 -1.20 -6.18 -12.71
CA ALA A 59 0.12 -5.66 -13.03
C ALA A 59 0.13 -4.97 -14.40
N ASN A 60 -0.35 -5.64 -15.45
CA ASN A 60 -0.39 -5.11 -16.82
C ASN A 60 -1.21 -3.81 -16.92
N ASN A 61 -2.31 -3.73 -16.16
CA ASN A 61 -3.15 -2.54 -16.15
C ASN A 61 -2.56 -1.40 -15.29
N GLY A 62 -1.54 -1.68 -14.46
CA GLY A 62 -1.03 -0.72 -13.49
C GLY A 62 -1.99 -0.49 -12.32
N GLN A 63 -2.78 -1.49 -11.96
CA GLN A 63 -3.73 -1.46 -10.84
C GLN A 63 -3.09 -1.89 -9.51
N ILE A 64 -1.84 -2.36 -9.51
CA ILE A 64 -1.07 -2.52 -8.28
C ILE A 64 -0.56 -1.13 -7.91
N ALA A 65 -1.20 -0.51 -6.91
CA ALA A 65 -0.98 0.88 -6.55
C ALA A 65 0.22 1.01 -5.60
N THR A 66 0.30 0.13 -4.61
CA THR A 66 1.31 0.17 -3.55
C THR A 66 1.80 -1.23 -3.18
N GLN A 67 3.07 -1.34 -2.83
CA GLN A 67 3.70 -2.60 -2.42
C GLN A 67 4.52 -2.43 -1.15
N TYR A 68 4.54 -3.44 -0.28
CA TYR A 68 5.49 -3.53 0.84
C TYR A 68 6.91 -3.73 0.33
N VAL A 69 7.89 -3.06 0.94
CA VAL A 69 9.29 -3.09 0.47
C VAL A 69 10.30 -3.33 1.58
N ASP A 70 11.44 -3.91 1.21
CA ASP A 70 12.61 -4.03 2.08
C ASP A 70 13.33 -2.68 2.30
N LEU A 71 14.42 -2.71 3.06
CA LEU A 71 15.26 -1.52 3.34
C LEU A 71 15.89 -0.89 2.08
N SER A 72 15.94 -1.61 0.96
CA SER A 72 16.43 -1.11 -0.33
C SER A 72 15.31 -0.56 -1.22
N GLY A 73 14.07 -0.51 -0.72
CA GLY A 73 12.91 -0.03 -1.48
C GLY A 73 12.40 -1.04 -2.51
N ARG A 74 12.83 -2.30 -2.45
CA ARG A 74 12.39 -3.35 -3.39
C ARG A 74 11.22 -4.15 -2.81
N PRO A 75 10.18 -4.47 -3.60
CA PRO A 75 9.11 -5.37 -3.17
C PRO A 75 9.66 -6.67 -2.62
N THR A 76 9.13 -7.14 -1.49
CA THR A 76 9.67 -8.31 -0.79
C THR A 76 8.60 -9.19 -0.19
N MET A 77 8.88 -10.49 -0.17
CA MET A 77 8.07 -11.49 0.54
C MET A 77 8.64 -11.82 1.93
N ASP A 78 9.70 -11.13 2.34
CA ASP A 78 10.23 -11.24 3.71
C ASP A 78 9.21 -10.69 4.71
N ILE A 79 8.80 -11.54 5.64
CA ILE A 79 7.78 -11.24 6.65
C ILE A 79 8.12 -10.04 7.54
N ARG A 80 9.41 -9.69 7.67
CA ARG A 80 9.85 -8.50 8.43
C ARG A 80 9.36 -7.20 7.81
N PHE A 81 9.09 -7.20 6.51
CA PHE A 81 8.73 -6.02 5.73
C PHE A 81 7.36 -6.14 5.04
N ASN A 82 6.94 -7.37 4.71
CA ASN A 82 5.59 -7.74 4.26
C ASN A 82 4.89 -8.57 5.35
N PRO A 83 4.34 -7.92 6.40
CA PRO A 83 3.98 -8.58 7.66
C PRO A 83 2.70 -9.43 7.59
N ASN A 84 1.90 -9.31 6.53
CA ASN A 84 0.74 -10.15 6.31
C ASN A 84 1.00 -11.27 5.29
N GLY A 85 2.12 -11.25 4.58
CA GLY A 85 2.46 -12.22 3.54
C GLY A 85 1.61 -12.08 2.28
N SER A 86 1.22 -10.85 1.93
CA SER A 86 0.48 -10.56 0.70
C SER A 86 1.28 -10.95 -0.54
N VAL A 87 0.65 -11.63 -1.49
CA VAL A 87 1.30 -12.06 -2.74
C VAL A 87 1.81 -10.86 -3.54
N ASP A 88 2.95 -11.00 -4.20
CA ASP A 88 3.67 -9.92 -4.91
C ASP A 88 3.90 -8.65 -4.09
N ALA A 89 3.94 -8.82 -2.76
CA ALA A 89 4.02 -7.73 -1.78
C ALA A 89 2.92 -6.67 -1.95
N ILE A 90 1.76 -7.02 -2.53
CA ILE A 90 0.68 -6.07 -2.81
C ILE A 90 0.09 -5.56 -1.50
N GLU A 91 0.12 -4.24 -1.32
CA GLU A 91 -0.49 -3.56 -0.17
C GLU A 91 -1.81 -2.89 -0.57
N GLY A 92 -1.86 -2.30 -1.76
CA GLY A 92 -3.04 -1.63 -2.27
C GLY A 92 -3.23 -1.78 -3.78
N ILE A 93 -4.48 -1.76 -4.20
CA ILE A 93 -4.89 -1.85 -5.61
C ILE A 93 -5.94 -0.80 -5.95
N THR A 94 -6.14 -0.54 -7.23
CA THR A 94 -7.20 0.35 -7.72
C THR A 94 -8.24 -0.39 -8.57
N SER A 95 -9.44 0.19 -8.68
CA SER A 95 -10.42 -0.23 -9.69
C SER A 95 -9.85 -0.07 -11.12
N PRO A 96 -10.43 -0.76 -12.11
CA PRO A 96 -9.98 -0.64 -13.51
C PRO A 96 -10.02 0.79 -14.05
N ASP A 97 -10.96 1.62 -13.59
CA ASP A 97 -11.08 3.04 -13.95
C ASP A 97 -10.26 3.97 -13.04
N GLY A 98 -9.52 3.41 -12.06
CA GLY A 98 -8.66 4.14 -11.13
C GLY A 98 -9.39 4.93 -10.04
N ARG A 99 -10.73 5.00 -10.06
CA ARG A 99 -11.51 5.88 -9.17
C ARG A 99 -11.72 5.33 -7.76
N VAL A 100 -11.53 4.03 -7.55
CA VAL A 100 -11.61 3.39 -6.23
C VAL A 100 -10.23 2.90 -5.85
N LEU A 101 -9.77 3.25 -4.65
CA LEU A 101 -8.51 2.81 -4.08
C LEU A 101 -8.77 1.90 -2.87
N GLY A 102 -8.29 0.66 -2.94
CA GLY A 102 -8.25 -0.25 -1.79
C GLY A 102 -6.83 -0.36 -1.25
N LYS A 103 -6.65 -0.30 0.06
CA LYS A 103 -5.36 -0.43 0.75
C LYS A 103 -5.53 -0.91 2.18
N MET A 104 -4.46 -1.47 2.73
CA MET A 104 -4.38 -1.96 4.11
C MET A 104 -3.65 -1.01 5.06
N GLY A 105 -2.72 -0.21 4.51
CA GLY A 105 -2.00 0.83 5.21
C GLY A 105 -2.92 1.99 5.54
N HIS A 106 -2.75 2.52 6.74
CA HIS A 106 -3.55 3.61 7.29
C HIS A 106 -2.90 4.97 7.01
N SER A 107 -2.95 5.42 5.77
CA SER A 107 -2.39 6.71 5.34
C SER A 107 -3.05 7.91 6.03
N GLU A 108 -4.23 7.71 6.63
CA GLU A 108 -4.94 8.71 7.43
C GLU A 108 -4.38 8.88 8.85
N ARG A 109 -3.59 7.92 9.36
CA ARG A 109 -3.02 7.97 10.72
C ARG A 109 -1.74 8.82 10.75
N ILE A 110 -1.88 10.07 10.31
CA ILE A 110 -0.84 11.10 10.30
C ILE A 110 -1.40 12.39 10.90
N GLY A 111 -0.55 13.25 11.42
CA GLY A 111 -0.97 14.53 12.00
C GLY A 111 0.07 15.13 12.93
N ASP A 112 -0.29 16.24 13.57
CA ASP A 112 0.61 16.95 14.48
C ASP A 112 1.02 16.05 15.66
N ALA A 113 2.34 15.93 15.84
CA ALA A 113 2.98 15.07 16.85
C ALA A 113 2.69 13.56 16.76
N VAL A 114 1.98 13.07 15.72
CA VAL A 114 1.75 11.64 15.49
C VAL A 114 3.02 10.99 14.92
N CYS A 115 3.45 9.87 15.52
CA CYS A 115 4.63 9.10 15.09
C CYS A 115 5.90 9.96 14.86
N LYS A 116 6.07 11.04 15.64
CA LYS A 116 7.14 12.04 15.47
C LYS A 116 8.55 11.44 15.56
N ASN A 117 8.71 10.36 16.31
CA ASN A 117 9.98 9.64 16.49
C ASN A 117 10.21 8.54 15.44
N VAL A 118 9.27 8.31 14.52
CA VAL A 118 9.44 7.34 13.43
C VAL A 118 9.97 8.10 12.20
N PRO A 119 11.12 7.73 11.64
CA PRO A 119 11.64 8.37 10.43
C PRO A 119 10.79 8.05 9.18
N GLY A 120 11.12 8.68 8.05
CA GLY A 120 10.47 8.43 6.76
C GLY A 120 9.24 9.31 6.49
N ASN A 121 8.97 9.52 5.20
CA ASN A 121 7.80 10.26 4.74
C ASN A 121 6.52 9.45 5.03
N LYS A 122 5.50 10.08 5.61
CA LYS A 122 4.23 9.41 5.97
C LYS A 122 3.08 9.82 5.06
N ASP A 123 3.25 10.90 4.30
CA ASP A 123 2.19 11.49 3.50
C ASP A 123 2.26 11.00 2.05
N GLN A 124 1.28 10.19 1.67
CA GLN A 124 1.06 9.71 0.30
C GLN A 124 0.19 10.67 -0.53
N LYS A 125 -0.10 11.87 0.00
CA LYS A 125 -0.91 12.93 -0.63
C LYS A 125 -2.27 12.46 -1.14
N ILE A 126 -2.81 11.39 -0.57
CA ILE A 126 -4.04 10.75 -1.07
C ILE A 126 -5.22 11.71 -1.01
N PHE A 127 -5.36 12.41 0.11
CA PHE A 127 -6.46 13.36 0.31
C PHE A 127 -6.31 14.61 -0.54
N GLU A 128 -5.10 15.18 -0.61
CA GLU A 128 -4.83 16.33 -1.48
C GLU A 128 -5.08 15.99 -2.96
N SER A 129 -4.61 14.83 -3.41
CA SER A 129 -4.83 14.36 -4.79
C SER A 129 -6.30 14.10 -5.08
N GLY A 130 -7.02 13.52 -4.11
CA GLY A 130 -8.47 13.30 -4.20
C GLY A 130 -9.27 14.60 -4.32
N VAL A 131 -8.88 15.66 -3.60
CA VAL A 131 -9.49 17.00 -3.73
C VAL A 131 -9.17 17.60 -5.11
N LYS A 132 -7.89 17.58 -5.51
CA LYS A 132 -7.42 18.14 -6.78
C LYS A 132 -8.07 17.50 -8.01
N TYR A 133 -8.49 16.25 -7.94
CA TYR A 133 -9.15 15.57 -9.05
C TYR A 133 -10.48 16.21 -9.47
N PHE A 134 -11.16 16.95 -8.58
CA PHE A 134 -12.43 17.61 -8.86
C PHE A 134 -12.32 19.11 -9.15
N LEU A 135 -11.13 19.67 -9.02
CA LEU A 135 -10.83 21.09 -9.28
C LEU A 135 -10.29 21.26 -10.70
#